data_AF-A0A2E0L0R4-F1
#
_entry.id   AF-A0A2E0L0R4-F1
#
_cell.length_a   1.000
_cell.length_b   1.000
_cell.length_c   1.000
_cell.angle_alpha   90.00
_cell.angle_beta   90.00
_cell.angle_gamma   90.00
#
_symmetry.space_group_name_H-M   'P 1'
#
loop_
_entity.id
_entity.type
_entity.pdbx_description
1 polymer ?
#
loop_
_entity_poly.entity_id
_entity_poly.type
_entity_poly.pdbx_seq_one_letter_code
_entity_poly.pdbx_strand_id
1 'polypeptide(L)'
;MKPTNIKQLQAQSRRMQAHRVDRHTLVVQSTSNPQANHIVTVEFDKEDIVQARCTCQWALNRGVACTHVMAALEYLASKKNRTLSFWPTREDAQRQKQRVFYLAGQGKDEDQDNGVWITSRTG
;
A
#
# COMPACT_ATOMS: atom_id res chain seq x y z
N MET A 1 -11.39 -7.17 2.33
CA MET A 1 -10.91 -7.56 3.68
C MET A 1 -9.73 -6.69 4.08
N LYS A 2 -9.82 -6.03 5.25
CA LYS A 2 -8.79 -5.15 5.80
C LYS A 2 -7.88 -5.88 6.79
N PRO A 3 -6.56 -5.60 6.82
CA PRO A 3 -5.67 -6.23 7.78
C PRO A 3 -5.88 -5.70 9.20
N THR A 4 -5.90 -6.60 10.18
CA THR A 4 -5.96 -6.26 11.62
C THR A 4 -4.62 -5.75 12.14
N ASN A 5 -3.51 -6.33 11.66
CA ASN A 5 -2.15 -6.02 12.12
C ASN A 5 -1.39 -5.08 11.18
N ILE A 6 -2.01 -3.96 10.80
CA ILE A 6 -1.48 -3.08 9.74
C ILE A 6 -0.07 -2.55 10.00
N LYS A 7 0.27 -2.22 11.25
CA LYS A 7 1.61 -1.72 11.62
C LYS A 7 2.67 -2.82 11.54
N GLN A 8 2.31 -4.07 11.84
CA GLN A 8 3.22 -5.20 11.66
C GLN A 8 3.52 -5.43 10.18
N LEU A 9 2.50 -5.39 9.31
CA LEU A 9 2.67 -5.48 7.86
C LEU A 9 3.54 -4.32 7.32
N GLN A 10 3.36 -3.10 7.83
CA GLN A 10 4.21 -1.96 7.48
C GLN A 10 5.67 -2.17 7.94
N ALA A 11 5.89 -2.75 9.11
CA ALA A 11 7.25 -3.06 9.56
C ALA A 11 7.91 -4.12 8.66
N GLN A 12 7.14 -5.13 8.23
CA GLN A 12 7.61 -6.15 7.30
C GLN A 12 7.87 -5.59 5.90
N SER A 13 7.07 -4.61 5.43
CA SER A 13 7.21 -4.06 4.08
C SER A 13 8.54 -3.34 3.88
N ARG A 14 9.12 -2.80 4.95
CA ARG A 14 10.47 -2.19 4.95
C ARG A 14 11.59 -3.18 4.65
N ARG A 15 11.33 -4.49 4.77
CA ARG A 15 12.25 -5.58 4.42
C ARG A 15 11.98 -6.15 3.01
N MET A 16 11.17 -5.47 2.21
CA MET A 16 10.90 -5.85 0.84
C MET A 16 11.66 -4.91 -0.09
N GLN A 17 12.06 -5.42 -1.25
CA GLN A 17 12.58 -4.60 -2.34
C GLN A 17 11.52 -4.49 -3.42
N ALA A 18 11.32 -3.27 -3.93
CA ALA A 18 10.39 -3.03 -5.01
C ALA A 18 11.13 -2.39 -6.18
N HIS A 19 10.80 -2.85 -7.38
CA HIS A 19 11.34 -2.35 -8.64
C HIS A 19 10.19 -2.01 -9.58
N ARG A 20 10.23 -0.83 -10.18
CA ARG A 20 9.23 -0.42 -11.17
C ARG A 20 9.59 -1.07 -12.51
N VAL A 21 8.65 -1.82 -13.09
CA VAL A 21 8.82 -2.46 -14.40
C VAL A 21 8.03 -1.75 -15.49
N ASP A 22 6.95 -1.05 -15.12
CA ASP A 22 6.16 -0.22 -16.03
C ASP A 22 5.55 0.99 -15.27
N ARG A 23 4.88 1.91 -15.98
CA ARG A 23 4.23 3.08 -15.41
C ARG A 23 3.36 2.76 -14.20
N HIS A 24 2.58 1.68 -14.27
CA HIS A 24 1.64 1.28 -13.23
C HIS A 24 2.04 -0.01 -12.51
N THR A 25 3.11 -0.67 -12.94
CA THR A 25 3.47 -2.01 -12.46
C THR A 25 4.82 -2.02 -11.76
N LEU A 26 4.84 -2.65 -10.60
CA LEU A 26 6.00 -2.89 -9.77
C LEU A 26 6.14 -4.39 -9.51
N VAL A 27 7.36 -4.86 -9.42
CA VAL A 27 7.69 -6.17 -8.88
C VAL A 27 8.23 -5.97 -7.47
N VAL A 28 7.67 -6.70 -6.52
CA VAL A 28 8.08 -6.68 -5.12
C VAL A 28 8.62 -8.05 -4.75
N GLN A 29 9.80 -8.07 -4.16
CA GLN A 29 10.50 -9.28 -3.75
C GLN A 29 10.89 -9.20 -2.27
N SER A 30 10.87 -10.35 -1.59
CA SER A 30 11.42 -10.45 -0.25
C SER A 30 12.95 -10.42 -0.29
N THR A 31 13.58 -9.66 0.62
CA THR A 31 15.04 -9.69 0.75
C THR A 31 15.56 -11.06 1.21
N SER A 32 14.73 -11.84 1.90
CA SER A 32 15.10 -13.18 2.39
C SER A 32 14.74 -14.32 1.42
N ASN A 33 13.92 -14.07 0.41
CA ASN A 33 13.60 -15.03 -0.63
C ASN A 33 13.37 -14.30 -1.97
N PRO A 34 14.44 -14.00 -2.72
CA PRO A 34 14.36 -13.24 -3.97
C PRO A 34 13.60 -13.96 -5.10
N GLN A 35 13.34 -15.26 -4.98
CA GLN A 35 12.57 -16.01 -5.99
C GLN A 35 11.06 -15.86 -5.82
N ALA A 36 10.59 -15.37 -4.66
CA ALA A 36 9.19 -15.09 -4.41
C ALA A 36 8.82 -13.67 -4.87
N ASN A 37 8.67 -13.50 -6.18
CA ASN A 37 8.26 -12.24 -6.80
C ASN A 37 6.74 -12.07 -6.78
N HIS A 38 6.28 -10.90 -6.36
CA HIS A 38 4.88 -10.49 -6.44
C HIS A 38 4.73 -9.26 -7.32
N ILE A 39 3.82 -9.35 -8.28
CA ILE A 39 3.50 -8.22 -9.15
C ILE A 39 2.48 -7.36 -8.41
N VAL A 40 2.74 -6.06 -8.35
CA VAL A 40 1.87 -5.05 -7.77
C VAL A 40 1.55 -4.00 -8.82
N THR A 41 0.27 -3.74 -9.07
CA THR A 41 -0.15 -2.59 -9.87
C THR A 41 -0.64 -1.48 -8.97
N VAL A 42 -0.35 -0.23 -9.31
CA VAL A 42 -0.73 0.97 -8.56
C VAL A 42 -1.24 2.05 -9.51
N GLU A 43 -2.43 2.56 -9.19
CA GLU A 43 -3.07 3.68 -9.87
C GLU A 43 -3.46 4.74 -8.83
N PHE A 44 -3.24 6.00 -9.19
CA PHE A 44 -3.59 7.15 -8.36
C PHE A 44 -4.69 7.92 -9.08
N ASP A 45 -5.82 8.11 -8.42
CA ASP A 45 -6.88 8.98 -8.89
C ASP A 45 -6.62 10.44 -8.46
N LYS A 46 -7.37 11.37 -9.04
CA LYS A 46 -7.35 12.81 -8.76
C LYS A 46 -7.88 13.15 -7.36
N GLU A 47 -8.64 12.25 -6.73
CA GLU A 47 -9.28 12.45 -5.42
C GLU A 47 -8.46 11.90 -4.24
N ASP A 48 -7.13 11.79 -4.37
CA ASP A 48 -6.26 11.20 -3.35
C ASP A 48 -6.61 9.72 -3.00
N ILE A 49 -7.31 9.04 -3.92
CA ILE A 49 -7.60 7.61 -3.87
C ILE A 49 -6.49 6.84 -4.58
N VAL A 50 -5.97 5.83 -3.90
CA VAL A 50 -4.97 4.90 -4.42
C VAL A 50 -5.66 3.56 -4.65
N GLN A 51 -5.59 3.04 -5.87
CA GLN A 51 -5.99 1.69 -6.19
C GLN A 51 -4.75 0.84 -6.38
N ALA A 52 -4.67 -0.29 -5.67
CA ALA A 52 -3.55 -1.21 -5.82
C ALA A 52 -4.03 -2.66 -5.89
N ARG A 53 -3.36 -3.45 -6.73
CA ARG A 53 -3.59 -4.89 -6.83
C ARG A 53 -2.28 -5.62 -6.65
N CYS A 54 -2.32 -6.79 -6.03
CA CYS A 54 -1.15 -7.64 -5.84
C CYS A 54 -1.48 -9.08 -6.24
N THR A 55 -0.50 -9.83 -6.72
CA THR A 55 -0.66 -11.26 -7.05
C THR A 55 -0.56 -12.21 -5.87
N CYS A 56 -0.36 -11.71 -4.63
CA CYS A 56 -0.31 -12.56 -3.44
C CYS A 56 -1.68 -13.10 -3.04
N GLN A 57 -1.70 -14.24 -2.32
CA GLN A 57 -2.93 -14.90 -1.87
C GLN A 57 -3.88 -13.99 -1.09
N TRP A 58 -3.36 -13.07 -0.26
CA TRP A 58 -4.18 -12.09 0.45
C TRP A 58 -5.02 -11.24 -0.52
N ALA A 59 -4.38 -10.70 -1.56
CA ALA A 59 -5.03 -9.86 -2.54
C ALA A 59 -5.96 -10.65 -3.47
N LEU A 60 -5.60 -11.90 -3.82
CA LEU A 60 -6.48 -12.81 -4.55
C LEU A 60 -7.79 -13.08 -3.78
N ASN A 61 -7.72 -13.12 -2.45
CA ASN A 61 -8.89 -13.21 -1.57
C ASN A 61 -9.51 -11.85 -1.22
N ARG A 62 -9.41 -10.85 -2.12
CA ARG A 62 -9.96 -9.49 -1.96
C ARG A 62 -9.42 -8.73 -0.74
N GLY A 63 -8.20 -9.06 -0.30
CA GLY A 63 -7.50 -8.36 0.76
C GLY A 63 -6.86 -7.07 0.27
N VAL A 64 -6.92 -6.01 1.08
CA VAL A 64 -6.23 -4.72 0.82
C VAL A 64 -4.94 -4.60 1.64
N ALA A 65 -4.01 -3.75 1.20
CA ALA A 65 -2.84 -3.35 1.98
C ALA A 65 -1.98 -4.53 2.49
N CYS A 66 -1.69 -5.51 1.62
CA CYS A 66 -0.66 -6.50 1.95
C CYS A 66 0.73 -5.84 2.05
N THR A 67 1.67 -6.56 2.66
CA THR A 67 3.07 -6.16 2.79
C THR A 67 3.69 -5.72 1.46
N HIS A 68 3.34 -6.38 0.34
CA HIS A 68 3.83 -6.04 -0.99
C HIS A 68 3.28 -4.70 -1.51
N VAL A 69 1.98 -4.44 -1.32
CA VAL A 69 1.37 -3.16 -1.70
C VAL A 69 2.00 -2.03 -0.91
N MET A 70 2.18 -2.20 0.40
CA MET A 70 2.84 -1.20 1.23
C MET A 70 4.28 -0.92 0.77
N ALA A 71 5.04 -1.95 0.42
CA ALA A 71 6.40 -1.81 -0.08
C ALA A 71 6.45 -1.09 -1.44
N ALA A 72 5.54 -1.42 -2.36
CA ALA A 72 5.44 -0.75 -3.66
C ALA A 72 5.11 0.73 -3.50
N LEU A 73 4.17 1.08 -2.62
CA LEU A 73 3.80 2.47 -2.35
C LEU A 73 4.93 3.24 -1.68
N GLU A 74 5.62 2.63 -0.71
CA GLU A 74 6.79 3.24 -0.07
C GLU A 74 7.91 3.51 -1.07
N TYR A 75 8.16 2.58 -1.99
CA TYR A 75 9.11 2.78 -3.07
C TYR A 75 8.74 3.99 -3.95
N LEU A 76 7.48 4.09 -4.38
CA LEU A 76 7.01 5.23 -5.18
C LEU A 76 7.11 6.57 -4.41
N ALA A 77 6.80 6.56 -3.12
CA ALA A 77 6.93 7.72 -2.24
C ALA A 77 8.40 8.15 -2.07
N SER A 78 9.31 7.19 -1.88
CA SER A 78 10.74 7.46 -1.73
C SER A 78 11.34 8.17 -2.94
N LYS A 79 10.86 7.86 -4.16
CA LYS A 79 11.27 8.56 -5.40
C LYS A 79 10.85 10.03 -5.42
N LYS A 80 9.93 10.45 -4.55
CA LYS A 80 9.48 11.83 -4.38
C LYS A 80 9.99 12.45 -3.06
N ASN A 81 10.98 11.83 -2.42
CA ASN A 81 11.46 12.18 -1.07
C ASN A 81 10.31 12.24 -0.04
N ARG A 82 9.45 11.23 -0.04
CA ARG A 82 8.32 11.07 0.88
C ARG A 82 8.40 9.73 1.61
N THR A 83 7.86 9.70 2.82
CA THR A 83 7.69 8.50 3.64
C THR A 83 6.22 8.30 3.94
N LEU A 84 5.72 7.06 3.85
CA LEU A 84 4.33 6.73 4.12
C LEU A 84 4.14 6.06 5.48
N SER A 85 2.97 6.31 6.07
CA SER A 85 2.46 5.60 7.24
C SER A 85 1.04 5.15 6.98
N PHE A 86 0.70 3.94 7.41
CA PHE A 86 -0.58 3.30 7.13
C PHE A 86 -1.42 3.20 8.41
N TRP A 87 -2.71 3.45 8.31
CA TRP A 87 -3.64 3.57 9.42
C TRP A 87 -4.92 2.79 9.15
N PRO A 88 -5.49 2.12 10.17
CA PRO A 88 -6.72 1.40 9.99
C PRO A 88 -7.90 2.38 9.78
N THR A 89 -7.95 3.48 10.51
CA THR A 89 -9.09 4.42 10.51
C THR A 89 -8.69 5.78 9.97
N ARG A 90 -9.69 6.55 9.53
CA ARG A 90 -9.48 7.91 8.98
C ARG A 90 -9.02 8.85 10.09
N GLU A 91 -9.61 8.71 11.26
CA GLU A 91 -9.38 9.53 12.44
C GLU A 91 -7.92 9.46 12.87
N ASP A 92 -7.34 8.25 12.89
CA ASP A 92 -5.93 8.05 13.25
C ASP A 92 -4.96 8.66 12.24
N ALA A 93 -5.31 8.62 10.94
CA ALA A 93 -4.55 9.26 9.89
C ALA A 93 -4.64 10.80 9.98
N GLN A 94 -5.84 11.35 10.19
CA GLN A 94 -6.07 12.79 10.30
C GLN A 94 -5.35 13.41 11.50
N ARG A 95 -5.26 12.70 12.63
CA ARG A 95 -4.51 13.14 13.82
C ARG A 95 -3.03 13.44 13.52
N GLN A 96 -2.46 12.87 12.47
CA GLN A 96 -1.05 13.09 12.10
C GLN A 96 -0.78 14.47 11.50
N LYS A 97 -1.83 15.22 11.10
CA LYS A 97 -1.70 16.55 10.45
C LYS A 97 -0.78 16.51 9.22
N GLN A 98 -0.86 15.43 8.45
CA GLN A 98 -0.13 15.23 7.19
C GLN A 98 -1.11 15.10 6.03
N ARG A 99 -0.62 15.09 4.79
CA ARG A 99 -1.47 14.77 3.63
C ARG A 99 -1.97 13.33 3.76
N VAL A 100 -3.28 13.15 3.62
CA VAL A 100 -3.97 11.87 3.77
C VAL A 100 -4.42 11.37 2.40
N PHE A 101 -4.24 10.08 2.15
CA PHE A 101 -4.73 9.36 0.99
C PHE A 101 -5.54 8.15 1.44
N TYR A 102 -6.40 7.64 0.57
CA TYR A 102 -7.18 6.44 0.83
C TYR A 102 -6.76 5.32 -0.11
N LEU A 103 -6.28 4.20 0.44
CA LEU A 103 -6.01 2.97 -0.31
C LEU A 103 -7.29 2.14 -0.37
N ALA A 104 -7.95 2.18 -1.52
CA ALA A 104 -9.19 1.48 -1.75
C ALA A 104 -8.97 -0.05 -1.80
N GLY A 105 -9.93 -0.80 -1.23
CA GLY A 105 -10.00 -2.25 -1.38
C GLY A 105 -10.50 -2.68 -2.76
N GLN A 106 -10.40 -3.97 -3.07
CA GLN A 106 -11.01 -4.54 -4.29
C GLN A 106 -12.49 -4.89 -4.02
N GLY A 107 -13.42 -4.16 -4.63
CA GLY A 107 -14.87 -4.42 -4.54
C GLY A 107 -15.70 -3.35 -5.26
N LYS A 108 -16.91 -3.70 -5.72
CA LYS A 108 -17.89 -2.77 -6.31
C LYS A 108 -18.75 -2.05 -5.26
N ASP A 109 -18.66 -2.47 -4.01
CA ASP A 109 -19.34 -1.81 -2.91
C ASP A 109 -18.38 -0.75 -2.37
N GLU A 110 -18.70 0.51 -2.68
CA GLU A 110 -18.10 1.74 -2.17
C GLU A 110 -18.35 1.92 -0.66
N ASP A 111 -18.44 0.83 0.10
CA ASP A 111 -18.35 0.89 1.55
C ASP A 111 -16.94 1.36 1.89
N GLN A 112 -16.85 2.66 2.17
CA GLN A 112 -15.65 3.43 2.50
C GLN A 112 -14.84 2.85 3.68
N ASP A 113 -15.31 1.76 4.29
CA ASP A 113 -14.71 1.11 5.45
C ASP A 113 -13.80 -0.09 5.12
N ASN A 114 -13.73 -0.52 3.86
CA ASN A 114 -12.93 -1.69 3.46
C ASN A 114 -11.47 -1.37 3.05
N GLY A 115 -11.09 -0.10 3.05
CA GLY A 115 -9.75 0.37 2.68
C GLY A 115 -8.84 0.68 3.86
N VAL A 116 -7.72 1.32 3.56
CA VAL A 116 -6.69 1.72 4.52
C VAL A 116 -6.32 3.18 4.28
N TRP A 117 -6.07 3.92 5.36
CA TRP A 117 -5.67 5.32 5.27
C TRP A 117 -4.15 5.45 5.25
N ILE A 118 -3.64 6.36 4.42
CA ILE A 118 -2.20 6.59 4.26
C ILE A 118 -1.91 8.05 4.58
N THR A 119 -0.91 8.30 5.41
CA THR A 119 -0.34 9.64 5.59
C THR A 119 1.02 9.73 4.93
N SER A 120 1.29 10.81 4.21
CA SER A 120 2.60 11.09 3.61
C SER A 120 3.27 12.27 4.30
N ARG A 121 4.51 12.08 4.74
CA ARG A 121 5.37 13.16 5.27
C ARG A 121 6.60 13.36 4.38
N THR A 122 7.25 14.52 4.49
CA THR A 122 8.56 14.76 3.88
C THR A 122 9.59 13.79 4.49
N GLY A 123 10.37 13.16 3.61
CA GLY A 123 11.48 12.27 3.95
C GLY A 123 12.75 13.03 4.31
#